data_AF-A0A7Y2HQZ0-F1
#
_entry.id   AF-A0A7Y2HQZ0-F1
#
_cell.length_a   1.000
_cell.length_b   1.000
_cell.length_c   1.000
_cell.angle_alpha   90.00
_cell.angle_beta   90.00
_cell.angle_gamma   90.00
#
_symmetry.space_group_name_H-M   'P 1'
#
loop_
_entity.id
_entity.type
_entity.pdbx_description
1 polymer ?
#
loop_
_entity_poly.entity_id
_entity_poly.type
_entity_poly.pdbx_seq_one_letter_code
_entity_poly.pdbx_strand_id
1 'polypeptide(L)' 'DELKKEGERPGHVEGMDGGRWALLDYVDFVVHVFHPEARDFYQLETLWGDAPREEFADPDPDSGGPA' A
#
# COMPACT_ATOMS: atom_id res chain seq x y z
N ASP A 1 -0.27 -1.79 11.02
CA ASP A 1 -0.45 -1.46 12.45
C ASP A 1 0.42 -0.31 12.96
N GLU A 2 1.59 -0.03 12.37
CA GLU A 2 2.46 1.06 12.83
C GLU A 2 1.80 2.44 12.80
N LEU A 3 1.23 2.87 11.66
CA LEU A 3 0.50 4.15 11.57
C LEU A 3 -0.61 4.28 12.61
N LYS A 4 -1.31 3.18 12.90
CA LYS A 4 -2.37 3.14 13.91
C LYS A 4 -1.84 3.37 15.33
N LYS A 5 -0.60 2.94 15.65
CA LYS A 5 0.06 3.23 16.93
C LYS A 5 0.40 4.71 17.07
N GLU A 6 0.67 5.37 15.95
CA GLU A 6 0.93 6.82 15.87
C GLU A 6 -0.36 7.65 15.86
N GLY A 7 -1.53 7.00 15.86
CA GLY A 7 -2.84 7.65 15.85
C GLY A 7 -3.44 7.85 14.45
N GLU A 8 -2.68 7.53 13.41
CA GLU A 8 -3.09 7.69 12.01
C GLU A 8 -3.92 6.49 11.53
N ARG A 9 -5.06 6.77 10.93
CA ARG A 9 -5.99 5.75 10.40
C ARG A 9 -6.43 6.14 9.01
N PRO A 10 -6.65 5.15 8.12
CA PRO A 10 -7.20 5.45 6.82
C PRO A 10 -8.59 6.05 7.00
N GLY A 11 -8.87 7.14 6.30
CA GLY A 11 -10.20 7.74 6.24
C GLY A 11 -11.20 6.82 5.53
N HIS A 12 -10.71 6.01 4.59
CA HIS A 12 -11.52 5.04 3.87
C HIS A 12 -10.71 3.80 3.49
N VAL A 13 -11.37 2.64 3.44
CA VAL A 13 -10.76 1.35 3.07
C VAL A 13 -11.70 0.59 2.13
N GLU A 14 -11.15 0.07 1.04
CA GLU A 14 -11.87 -0.74 0.05
C GLU A 14 -11.15 -2.06 -0.28
N GLY A 15 -11.89 -3.00 -0.86
CA GLY A 15 -11.33 -4.24 -1.43
C GLY A 15 -10.97 -5.34 -0.43
N MET A 16 -10.88 -5.02 0.86
CA MET A 16 -10.46 -5.96 1.93
C MET A 16 -11.21 -7.29 1.93
N ASP A 17 -12.53 -7.28 1.75
CA ASP A 17 -13.36 -8.49 1.79
C ASP A 17 -13.08 -9.47 0.62
N GLY A 18 -12.59 -8.95 -0.51
CA GLY A 18 -12.29 -9.75 -1.70
C GLY A 18 -10.91 -10.40 -1.68
N GLY A 19 -10.00 -9.93 -0.82
CA GLY A 19 -8.67 -10.50 -0.60
C GLY A 19 -7.70 -10.45 -1.80
N ARG A 20 -8.12 -9.92 -2.95
CA ARG A 20 -7.29 -9.80 -4.17
C ARG A 20 -6.58 -8.45 -4.26
N TRP A 21 -7.18 -7.42 -3.70
CA TRP A 21 -6.62 -6.09 -3.58
C TRP A 21 -7.20 -5.38 -2.38
N ALA A 22 -6.49 -4.40 -1.85
CA ALA A 22 -7.00 -3.46 -0.87
C ALA A 22 -6.50 -2.05 -1.21
N LEU A 23 -7.37 -1.07 -0.97
CA LEU A 23 -7.05 0.35 -1.06
C LEU A 23 -7.24 0.97 0.32
N LEU A 24 -6.22 1.70 0.78
CA LEU A 24 -6.26 2.48 2.01
C LEU A 24 -6.05 3.94 1.66
N ASP A 25 -7.07 4.77 1.90
CA ASP A 25 -7.05 6.20 1.62
C ASP A 25 -6.77 6.97 2.91
N TYR A 26 -5.66 7.72 2.93
CA TYR A 26 -5.24 8.59 4.03
C TYR A 26 -5.40 10.07 3.70
N VAL A 27 -6.14 10.42 2.63
CA VAL A 27 -6.33 11.78 2.11
C VAL A 27 -5.05 12.38 1.50
N ASP A 28 -3.95 12.40 2.25
CA ASP A 28 -2.65 12.91 1.80
C ASP A 28 -1.91 11.91 0.89
N PHE A 29 -2.16 10.62 1.09
CA PHE A 29 -1.62 9.54 0.27
C PHE A 29 -2.58 8.35 0.21
N VAL A 30 -2.38 7.48 -0.79
CA VAL A 30 -3.17 6.27 -0.99
C VAL A 30 -2.24 5.06 -1.12
N VAL A 31 -2.54 4.00 -0.37
CA VAL A 31 -1.81 2.73 -0.43
C VAL A 31 -2.64 1.71 -1.20
N HIS A 32 -2.03 1.11 -2.22
CA HIS A 32 -2.61 -0.02 -2.93
C HIS A 32 -1.85 -1.31 -2.59
N VAL A 33 -2.55 -2.30 -2.08
CA VAL A 33 -2.01 -3.65 -1.82
C VAL A 33 -2.66 -4.58 -2.83
N PHE A 34 -1.85 -5.32 -3.60
CA PHE A 34 -2.33 -6.20 -4.65
C PHE A 34 -1.75 -7.61 -4.51
N HIS A 35 -2.58 -8.61 -4.80
CA HIS A 35 -2.06 -9.91 -5.21
C HIS A 35 -1.39 -9.76 -6.60
N PRO A 36 -0.29 -10.49 -6.89
CA PRO A 36 0.46 -10.33 -8.14
C PRO A 36 -0.38 -10.27 -9.41
N GLU A 37 -1.33 -11.19 -9.64
CA GLU A 37 -2.10 -11.15 -10.89
C GLU A 37 -3.11 -9.99 -10.95
N ALA A 38 -3.54 -9.46 -9.81
CA ALA A 38 -4.36 -8.25 -9.78
C ALA A 38 -3.52 -7.02 -10.16
N ARG A 39 -2.28 -6.93 -9.65
CA ARG A 39 -1.33 -5.87 -10.02
C ARG A 39 -1.05 -5.88 -11.53
N ASP A 40 -0.78 -7.06 -12.08
CA ASP A 40 -0.52 -7.24 -13.52
C ASP A 40 -1.74 -6.91 -14.38
N PHE A 41 -2.96 -7.13 -13.88
CA PHE A 41 -4.18 -6.80 -14.59
C PHE A 41 -4.48 -5.30 -14.60
N TYR A 42 -4.34 -4.63 -13.44
CA TYR A 42 -4.66 -3.20 -13.31
C TYR A 42 -3.56 -2.27 -13.82
N GLN A 43 -2.29 -2.71 -13.81
CA GLN A 43 -1.14 -2.01 -14.37
C GLN A 43 -1.05 -0.53 -13.97
N LEU A 44 -1.30 -0.22 -12.69
CA LEU A 44 -1.32 1.17 -12.22
C LEU A 44 0.04 1.87 -12.42
N GLU A 45 1.13 1.12 -12.47
CA GLU A 45 2.46 1.62 -12.82
C GLU A 45 2.49 2.31 -14.19
N THR A 46 1.64 1.89 -15.13
CA THR A 46 1.52 2.55 -16.44
C THR A 46 0.83 3.90 -16.31
N LEU A 47 -0.21 3.99 -15.48
CA LEU A 47 -0.94 5.23 -15.24
C LEU A 47 -0.07 6.28 -14.56
N TRP A 48 0.76 5.86 -13.61
CA TRP A 48 1.63 6.74 -12.82
C TRP A 48 3.08 6.75 -13.32
N GLY A 49 3.35 6.25 -14.54
CA GLY A 49 4.71 6.01 -15.03
C GLY A 49 5.59 7.25 -15.12
N ASP A 50 4.98 8.42 -15.28
CA ASP A 50 5.69 9.71 -15.36
C ASP A 50 5.93 10.37 -13.99
N ALA A 51 5.40 9.80 -12.89
CA ALA A 51 5.60 10.33 -11.56
C ALA A 51 6.99 9.97 -11.02
N PRO A 52 7.66 10.87 -10.26
CA PRO A 52 8.90 10.53 -9.55
C PRO A 52 8.70 9.28 -8.67
N ARG A 53 9.67 8.37 -8.72
CA ARG A 53 9.64 7.12 -7.96
C ARG A 53 10.74 7.13 -6.92
N GLU A 54 10.34 6.94 -5.67
CA GLU A 54 11.26 6.68 -4.56
C GLU A 54 11.43 5.17 -4.39
N GLU A 55 12.68 4.72 -4.32
CA GLU A 55 13.00 3.34 -3.97
C GLU A 55 13.11 3.21 -2.45
N PHE A 56 12.24 2.41 -1.86
CA PHE A 56 12.31 2.05 -0.45
C PHE A 56 13.08 0.74 -0.31
N ALA A 57 14.13 0.76 0.52
CA ALA A 57 14.79 -0.48 0.90
C ALA A 57 13.83 -1.32 1.74
N ASP A 58 13.89 -2.65 1.57
CA ASP A 58 13.19 -3.54 2.48
C ASP A 58 13.69 -3.26 3.91
N PRO A 59 12.77 -3.13 4.88
CA PRO A 59 13.19 -2.97 6.27
C PRO A 59 14.05 -4.16 6.68
N ASP A 60 15.12 -3.90 7.42
CA ASP A 60 16.00 -4.95 7.96
C ASP A 60 15.13 -5.96 8.72
N PRO A 61 15.18 -7.26 8.42
CA PRO A 61 14.38 -8.27 9.12
C PRO A 61 14.63 -8.29 10.65
N ASP A 62 15.78 -7.80 11.12
CA ASP A 62 16.11 -7.67 12.56
C ASP A 62 15.66 -6.32 13.17
N SER A 63 15.11 -5.39 12.38
CA SER A 63 14.63 -4.09 12.88
C SER A 63 13.30 -4.16 13.66
N GLY A 64 12.73 -5.35 13.84
CA GLY A 64 11.59 -5.57 14.75
C GLY A 64 10.26 -4.96 14.26
N GLY A 65 10.11 -4.73 12.97
CA GLY A 65 8.81 -4.42 12.37
C GLY A 65 7.80 -5.54 12.66
N PRO A 66 6.52 -5.25 12.96
CA PRO A 66 5.58 -6.26 13.42
C PRO A 66 5.29 -7.28 12.31
N ALA A 67 5.22 -8.54 12.71
CA ALA A 67 4.67 -9.65 11.92
C ALA A 67 3.20 -9.42 11.56
#